data_AF-A0A2K8PBA8-F1
#
_entry.id   AF-A0A2K8PBA8-F1
#
_cell.length_a   1.000
_cell.length_b   1.000
_cell.length_c   1.000
_cell.angle_alpha   90.00
_cell.angle_beta   90.00
_cell.angle_gamma   90.00
#
_symmetry.space_group_name_H-M   'P 1'
#
loop_
_entity.id
_entity.type
_entity.pdbx_description
1 polymer ?
#
loop_
_entity_poly.entity_id
_entity_poly.type
_entity_poly.pdbx_seq_one_letter_code
_entity_poly.pdbx_strand_id
1 'polypeptide(L)'
;MARGPEFADDHIRLPADAWLPRTTLTAADVRDADPEASPPELRTRSGETVFVPAGRRAELERFCARYGIPLRRRPDVWGDLLDPFLDTWFTPEEEAATLARLDRAGLGPAEVAAIRERVAPLMRAHNHMLWEWHALGLGDLLAAAAGSLVPDHLRIPPQERAAFRAWAMEIADRPARRTGRGDGRAAGTDGRRPRAR
;
A
#
# COMPACT_ATOMS: atom_id res chain seq x y z
N MET A 1 -6.48 -21.14 6.98
CA MET A 1 -5.41 -20.13 6.79
C MET A 1 -4.69 -20.45 5.48
N ALA A 2 -4.64 -19.50 4.54
CA ALA A 2 -3.81 -19.64 3.35
C ALA A 2 -2.34 -19.72 3.78
N ARG A 3 -1.55 -20.61 3.16
CA ARG A 3 -0.10 -20.67 3.42
C ARG A 3 0.54 -19.40 2.88
N GLY A 4 1.32 -18.70 3.71
CA GLY A 4 2.11 -17.55 3.25
C GLY A 4 3.37 -17.97 2.50
N PRO A 5 4.12 -17.00 1.93
CA PRO A 5 5.40 -17.27 1.27
C PRO A 5 6.39 -18.00 2.19
N GLU A 6 7.07 -19.00 1.65
CA GLU A 6 8.12 -19.78 2.32
C GLU A 6 9.50 -19.30 1.85
N PHE A 7 10.32 -18.85 2.80
CA PHE A 7 11.69 -18.44 2.53
C PHE A 7 12.59 -19.68 2.50
N ALA A 8 13.07 -20.04 1.31
CA ALA A 8 14.15 -20.99 1.14
C ALA A 8 15.50 -20.22 1.12
N ASP A 9 16.60 -20.96 0.96
CA ASP A 9 17.94 -20.37 1.01
C ASP A 9 18.14 -19.24 0.00
N ASP A 10 17.76 -19.45 -1.26
CA ASP A 10 18.00 -18.56 -2.39
C ASP A 10 16.74 -18.07 -3.13
N HIS A 11 15.58 -18.54 -2.70
CA HIS A 11 14.29 -18.20 -3.30
C HIS A 11 13.17 -18.15 -2.26
N ILE A 12 12.08 -17.51 -2.64
CA ILE A 12 10.82 -17.48 -1.90
C ILE A 12 9.82 -18.32 -2.70
N ARG A 13 9.24 -19.35 -2.09
CA ARG A 13 8.12 -20.08 -2.68
C ARG A 13 6.84 -19.37 -2.34
N LEU A 14 6.10 -18.99 -3.36
CA LEU A 14 4.79 -18.40 -3.22
C LEU A 14 3.75 -19.51 -3.14
N PRO A 15 2.69 -19.36 -2.34
CA PRO A 15 1.57 -20.28 -2.41
C PRO A 15 1.03 -20.31 -3.84
N ALA A 16 0.53 -21.48 -4.26
CA ALA A 16 -0.28 -21.57 -5.47
C ALA A 16 -1.61 -20.84 -5.20
N ASP A 17 -1.60 -19.53 -5.35
CA ASP A 17 -2.80 -18.70 -5.38
C ASP A 17 -3.16 -18.37 -6.84
N ALA A 18 -4.43 -18.07 -7.09
CA ALA A 18 -4.89 -17.74 -8.44
C ALA A 18 -4.52 -16.30 -8.87
N TRP A 19 -3.75 -15.56 -8.05
CA TRP A 19 -3.59 -14.11 -8.16
C TRP A 19 -2.17 -13.67 -8.50
N LEU A 20 -1.18 -14.48 -8.14
CA LEU A 20 0.23 -14.34 -8.51
C LEU A 20 0.52 -15.29 -9.67
N PRO A 21 0.98 -14.78 -10.82
CA PRO A 21 1.33 -15.62 -11.97
C PRO A 21 2.60 -16.47 -11.71
N ARG A 22 3.27 -16.25 -10.58
CA ARG A 22 4.53 -16.88 -10.20
C ARG A 22 4.36 -17.71 -8.94
N THR A 23 4.98 -18.88 -8.93
CA THR A 23 5.08 -19.75 -7.74
C THR A 23 6.40 -19.59 -7.00
N THR A 24 7.37 -18.89 -7.58
CA THR A 24 8.71 -18.71 -7.02
C THR A 24 9.24 -17.31 -7.34
N LEU A 25 9.91 -16.69 -6.37
CA LEU A 25 10.69 -15.46 -6.54
C LEU A 25 12.14 -15.70 -6.13
N THR A 26 13.08 -15.28 -6.96
CA THR A 26 14.49 -15.17 -6.57
C THR A 26 14.75 -13.82 -5.91
N ALA A 27 15.88 -13.67 -5.23
CA ALA A 27 16.29 -12.36 -4.71
C ALA A 27 16.39 -11.29 -5.81
N ALA A 28 16.78 -11.69 -7.03
CA ALA A 28 16.87 -10.81 -8.19
C ALA A 28 15.48 -10.35 -8.72
N ASP A 29 14.40 -10.99 -8.30
CA ASP A 29 13.04 -10.52 -8.60
C ASP A 29 12.57 -9.45 -7.59
N VAL A 30 13.17 -9.36 -6.40
CA VAL A 30 12.70 -8.47 -5.31
C VAL A 30 13.33 -7.09 -5.41
N ARG A 31 12.49 -6.06 -5.54
CA ARG A 31 12.88 -4.65 -5.61
C ARG A 31 13.21 -4.09 -4.23
N ASP A 32 12.28 -4.26 -3.28
CA ASP A 32 12.36 -3.78 -1.91
C ASP A 32 11.35 -4.53 -1.01
N ALA A 33 11.50 -4.37 0.31
CA ALA A 33 10.57 -4.94 1.29
C ALA A 33 10.20 -3.93 2.38
N ASP A 34 9.03 -4.08 2.97
CA ASP A 34 8.59 -3.36 4.17
C ASP A 34 8.19 -4.36 5.27
N PRO A 35 9.10 -4.71 6.17
CA PRO A 35 8.80 -5.59 7.31
C PRO A 35 7.81 -4.96 8.30
N GLU A 36 7.66 -3.64 8.29
CA GLU A 36 6.80 -2.88 9.22
C GLU A 36 5.41 -2.61 8.67
N ALA A 37 5.13 -2.97 7.42
CA ALA A 37 3.78 -2.96 6.88
C ALA A 37 2.86 -3.94 7.63
N SER A 38 1.55 -3.73 7.51
CA SER A 38 0.53 -4.59 8.09
C SER A 38 -0.38 -5.15 7.00
N PRO A 39 -0.17 -6.41 6.54
CA PRO A 39 0.92 -7.31 6.92
C PRO A 39 2.27 -6.91 6.29
N PRO A 40 3.41 -7.45 6.78
CA PRO A 40 4.70 -7.25 6.14
C PRO A 40 4.66 -7.59 4.65
N GLU A 41 5.38 -6.85 3.82
CA GLU A 41 5.30 -7.03 2.37
C GLU A 41 6.65 -6.95 1.64
N LEU A 42 6.71 -7.57 0.48
CA LEU A 42 7.78 -7.35 -0.51
C LEU A 42 7.19 -6.90 -1.84
N ARG A 43 7.97 -6.14 -2.61
CA ARG A 43 7.61 -5.71 -3.96
C ARG A 43 8.58 -6.29 -4.96
N THR A 44 8.04 -6.88 -6.02
CA THR A 44 8.84 -7.39 -7.13
C THR A 44 9.23 -6.25 -8.07
N ARG A 45 10.28 -6.45 -8.87
CA ARG A 45 10.67 -5.52 -9.94
C ARG A 45 9.61 -5.40 -11.04
N SER A 46 8.73 -6.40 -11.16
CA SER A 46 7.54 -6.39 -12.03
C SER A 46 6.34 -5.65 -11.43
N GLY A 47 6.45 -5.11 -10.20
CA GLY A 47 5.40 -4.32 -9.56
C GLY A 47 4.37 -5.12 -8.77
N GLU A 48 4.62 -6.41 -8.50
CA GLU A 48 3.74 -7.23 -7.68
C GLU A 48 4.06 -7.05 -6.20
N THR A 49 3.03 -6.87 -5.39
CA THR A 49 3.15 -6.97 -3.92
C THR A 49 2.89 -8.41 -3.47
N VAL A 50 3.77 -8.93 -2.62
CA VAL A 50 3.58 -10.21 -1.93
C VAL A 50 3.54 -9.97 -0.43
N PHE A 51 2.45 -10.41 0.19
CA PHE A 51 2.26 -10.30 1.63
C PHE A 51 2.91 -11.46 2.36
N VAL A 52 3.60 -11.13 3.43
CA VAL A 52 4.31 -12.06 4.32
C VAL A 52 3.56 -12.07 5.66
N PRO A 53 3.14 -13.25 6.17
CA PRO A 53 2.51 -13.34 7.48
C PRO A 53 3.37 -12.68 8.55
N ALA A 54 2.74 -11.97 9.50
CA ALA A 54 3.45 -11.25 10.56
C ALA A 54 4.45 -12.15 11.33
N GLY A 55 4.09 -13.41 11.58
CA GLY A 55 4.97 -14.39 12.24
C GLY A 55 6.25 -14.74 11.46
N ARG A 56 6.35 -14.35 10.19
CA ARG A 56 7.54 -14.54 9.33
C ARG A 56 8.31 -13.24 9.06
N ARG A 57 8.02 -12.14 9.78
CA ARG A 57 8.75 -10.87 9.66
C ARG A 57 10.27 -11.07 9.75
N ALA A 58 10.73 -11.82 10.75
CA ALA A 58 12.15 -12.05 10.96
C ALA A 58 12.80 -12.87 9.81
N GLU A 59 12.04 -13.74 9.13
CA GLU A 59 12.53 -14.44 7.94
C GLU A 59 12.70 -13.49 6.76
N LEU A 60 11.73 -12.59 6.54
CA LEU A 60 11.82 -11.55 5.51
C LEU A 60 13.05 -10.66 5.74
N GLU A 61 13.28 -10.19 6.96
CA GLU A 61 14.44 -9.36 7.30
C GLU A 61 15.76 -10.08 7.04
N ARG A 62 15.87 -11.35 7.45
CA ARG A 62 17.07 -12.17 7.19
C ARG A 62 17.31 -12.38 5.70
N PHE A 63 16.25 -12.67 4.94
CA PHE A 63 16.35 -12.82 3.48
C PHE A 63 16.82 -11.53 2.83
N CYS A 64 16.25 -10.38 3.21
CA CYS A 64 16.65 -9.09 2.70
C CYS A 64 18.10 -8.74 3.04
N ALA A 65 18.52 -8.98 4.29
CA ALA A 65 19.90 -8.76 4.72
C ALA A 65 20.90 -9.63 3.94
N ARG A 66 20.59 -10.91 3.75
CA ARG A 66 21.44 -11.87 3.01
C ARG A 66 21.67 -11.44 1.57
N TYR A 67 20.65 -10.92 0.91
CA TYR A 67 20.68 -10.59 -0.52
C TYR A 67 20.82 -9.10 -0.85
N GLY A 68 21.02 -8.25 0.17
CA GLY A 68 21.15 -6.81 -0.01
C GLY A 68 19.88 -6.13 -0.55
N ILE A 69 18.70 -6.69 -0.25
CA ILE A 69 17.42 -6.12 -0.66
C ILE A 69 17.11 -4.92 0.26
N PRO A 70 16.85 -3.72 -0.29
CA PRO A 70 16.59 -2.54 0.53
C PRO A 70 15.27 -2.64 1.28
N LEU A 71 15.31 -2.32 2.58
CA LEU A 71 14.11 -2.13 3.39
C LEU A 71 13.58 -0.70 3.20
N ARG A 72 12.29 -0.56 2.93
CA ARG A 72 11.62 0.71 2.64
C ARG A 72 10.29 0.74 3.36
N ARG A 73 10.13 1.67 4.30
CA ARG A 73 8.83 1.96 4.90
C ARG A 73 7.96 2.76 3.92
N ARG A 74 6.72 2.34 3.71
CA ARG A 74 5.78 3.00 2.80
C ARG A 74 4.54 3.51 3.55
N PRO A 75 3.92 4.61 3.09
CA PRO A 75 2.58 4.95 3.53
C PRO A 75 1.60 3.85 3.13
N ASP A 76 0.69 3.50 4.02
CA ASP A 76 -0.42 2.61 3.68
C ASP A 76 -1.54 3.41 3.00
N VAL A 77 -1.37 3.62 1.70
CA VAL A 77 -2.32 4.36 0.87
C VAL A 77 -3.70 3.70 0.87
N TRP A 78 -3.74 2.36 0.92
CA TRP A 78 -4.99 1.63 0.97
C TRP A 78 -5.64 1.71 2.35
N GLY A 79 -4.86 1.67 3.43
CA GLY A 79 -5.31 2.07 4.78
C GLY A 79 -6.12 3.35 4.75
N ASP A 80 -5.48 4.43 4.30
CA ASP A 80 -6.08 5.75 4.23
C ASP A 80 -7.32 5.82 3.29
N LEU A 81 -7.29 5.08 2.17
CA LEU A 81 -8.43 5.02 1.25
C LEU A 81 -9.63 4.29 1.86
N LEU A 82 -9.37 3.26 2.67
CA LEU A 82 -10.36 2.33 3.20
C LEU A 82 -10.87 2.69 4.60
N ASP A 83 -10.23 3.65 5.28
CA ASP A 83 -10.67 4.19 6.59
C ASP A 83 -12.21 4.33 6.69
N PRO A 84 -12.93 4.95 5.72
CA PRO A 84 -14.39 5.17 5.86
C PRO A 84 -15.25 3.88 5.81
N PHE A 85 -14.66 2.73 5.53
CA PHE A 85 -15.36 1.44 5.53
C PHE A 85 -15.19 0.66 6.82
N LEU A 86 -14.31 1.09 7.72
CA LEU A 86 -14.19 0.54 9.06
C LEU A 86 -15.46 0.83 9.87
N ASP A 87 -15.81 -0.09 10.77
CA ASP A 87 -16.92 0.13 11.71
C ASP A 87 -16.43 0.95 12.91
N THR A 88 -15.91 2.15 12.63
CA THR A 88 -15.38 3.09 13.62
C THR A 88 -15.77 4.52 13.28
N TRP A 89 -15.82 5.36 14.31
CA TRP A 89 -16.07 6.78 14.16
C TRP A 89 -14.77 7.53 13.96
N PHE A 90 -14.73 8.42 12.97
CA PHE A 90 -13.62 9.34 12.75
C PHE A 90 -14.04 10.77 13.08
N THR A 91 -13.16 11.53 13.72
CA THR A 91 -13.37 12.98 13.87
C THR A 91 -13.03 13.72 12.57
N PRO A 92 -13.57 14.93 12.36
CA PRO A 92 -13.22 15.75 11.19
C PRO A 92 -11.71 16.01 11.06
N GLU A 93 -10.99 16.09 12.17
CA GLU A 93 -9.53 16.25 12.19
C GLU A 93 -8.80 15.00 11.69
N GLU A 94 -9.29 13.81 12.06
CA GLU A 94 -8.76 12.52 11.60
C GLU A 94 -9.00 12.35 10.10
N GLU A 95 -10.22 12.66 9.63
CA GLU A 95 -10.56 12.66 8.21
C GLU A 95 -9.66 13.61 7.41
N ALA A 96 -9.46 14.84 7.90
CA ALA A 96 -8.59 15.82 7.27
C ALA A 96 -7.13 15.34 7.24
N ALA A 97 -6.66 14.69 8.31
CA ALA A 97 -5.32 14.11 8.36
C ALA A 97 -5.14 12.96 7.36
N THR A 98 -6.16 12.09 7.20
CA THR A 98 -6.18 11.03 6.19
C THR A 98 -6.14 11.62 4.78
N LEU A 99 -6.97 12.62 4.47
CA LEU A 99 -6.93 13.31 3.17
C LEU A 99 -5.57 13.95 2.87
N ALA A 100 -4.92 14.54 3.88
CA ALA A 100 -3.58 15.11 3.71
C ALA A 100 -2.49 14.05 3.47
N ARG A 101 -2.65 12.81 3.99
CA ARG A 101 -1.77 11.69 3.65
C ARG A 101 -1.99 11.22 2.21
N LEU A 102 -3.24 11.11 1.78
CA LEU A 102 -3.61 10.75 0.40
C LEU A 102 -3.11 11.78 -0.63
N ASP A 103 -3.26 13.07 -0.34
CA ASP A 103 -2.72 14.14 -1.20
C ASP A 103 -1.19 14.05 -1.32
N ARG A 104 -0.49 13.75 -0.21
CA ARG A 104 0.94 13.47 -0.25
C ARG A 104 1.28 12.21 -1.04
N ALA A 105 0.41 11.21 -1.11
CA ALA A 105 0.56 10.07 -2.02
C ALA A 105 0.22 10.43 -3.49
N GLY A 106 -0.19 11.67 -3.75
CA GLY A 106 -0.54 12.16 -5.08
C GLY A 106 -1.97 11.85 -5.51
N LEU A 107 -2.85 11.48 -4.58
CA LEU A 107 -4.27 11.24 -4.82
C LEU A 107 -5.07 12.49 -4.45
N GLY A 108 -5.64 13.14 -5.46
CA GLY A 108 -6.50 14.30 -5.24
C GLY A 108 -7.89 13.92 -4.73
N PRO A 109 -8.67 14.87 -4.16
CA PRO A 109 -9.98 14.57 -3.58
C PRO A 109 -10.97 13.89 -4.53
N ALA A 110 -10.99 14.30 -5.81
CA ALA A 110 -11.87 13.69 -6.82
C ALA A 110 -11.48 12.25 -7.14
N GLU A 111 -10.18 11.95 -7.21
CA GLU A 111 -9.68 10.59 -7.43
C GLU A 111 -9.96 9.70 -6.21
N VAL A 112 -9.74 10.22 -4.99
CA VAL A 112 -10.10 9.54 -3.74
C VAL A 112 -11.58 9.18 -3.72
N ALA A 113 -12.46 10.12 -4.06
CA ALA A 113 -13.90 9.87 -4.13
C ALA A 113 -14.25 8.77 -5.14
N ALA A 114 -13.68 8.83 -6.35
CA ALA A 114 -13.91 7.83 -7.39
C ALA A 114 -13.40 6.43 -7.02
N ILE A 115 -12.22 6.34 -6.39
CA ILE A 115 -11.67 5.07 -5.89
C ILE A 115 -12.59 4.51 -4.81
N ARG A 116 -12.98 5.33 -3.83
CA ARG A 116 -13.87 4.92 -2.74
C ARG A 116 -15.20 4.45 -3.27
N GLU A 117 -15.82 5.18 -4.19
CA GLU A 117 -17.07 4.77 -4.85
C GLU A 117 -16.94 3.40 -5.52
N ARG A 118 -15.86 3.17 -6.27
CA ARG A 118 -15.60 1.91 -6.96
C ARG A 118 -15.49 0.71 -5.99
N VAL A 119 -14.82 0.87 -4.86
CA VAL A 119 -14.58 -0.24 -3.91
C VAL A 119 -15.67 -0.36 -2.85
N ALA A 120 -16.55 0.63 -2.71
CA ALA A 120 -17.52 0.71 -1.62
C ALA A 120 -18.43 -0.52 -1.49
N PRO A 121 -19.04 -1.05 -2.57
CA PRO A 121 -19.91 -2.23 -2.46
C PRO A 121 -19.13 -3.46 -1.98
N LEU A 122 -17.90 -3.61 -2.47
CA LEU A 122 -17.00 -4.71 -2.12
C LEU A 122 -16.58 -4.65 -0.65
N MET A 123 -16.12 -3.48 -0.21
CA MET A 123 -15.57 -3.29 1.14
C MET A 123 -16.65 -3.28 2.22
N ARG A 124 -17.84 -2.74 1.95
CA ARG A 124 -18.96 -2.85 2.89
C ARG A 124 -19.41 -4.29 3.10
N ALA A 125 -19.50 -5.07 2.01
CA ALA A 125 -19.84 -6.49 2.11
C ALA A 125 -18.76 -7.28 2.87
N HIS A 126 -17.49 -6.98 2.60
CA HIS A 126 -16.37 -7.61 3.31
C HIS A 126 -16.36 -7.26 4.80
N ASN A 127 -16.48 -5.98 5.14
CA ASN A 127 -16.42 -5.53 6.53
C ASN A 127 -17.64 -6.01 7.34
N HIS A 128 -18.82 -6.06 6.74
CA HIS A 128 -20.01 -6.62 7.40
C HIS A 128 -19.81 -8.06 7.89
N MET A 129 -18.97 -8.84 7.19
CA MET A 129 -18.69 -10.23 7.54
C MET A 129 -17.57 -10.41 8.56
N LEU A 130 -16.65 -9.43 8.68
CA LEU A 130 -15.48 -9.51 9.54
C LEU A 130 -15.58 -8.64 10.80
N TRP A 131 -16.49 -7.66 10.81
CA TRP A 131 -16.58 -6.61 11.83
C TRP A 131 -15.22 -5.99 12.14
N GLU A 132 -14.48 -5.66 11.08
CA GLU A 132 -13.15 -5.07 11.21
C GLU A 132 -13.28 -3.62 11.70
N TRP A 133 -12.55 -3.37 12.78
CA TRP A 133 -12.59 -2.17 13.62
C TRP A 133 -11.22 -1.50 13.71
N HIS A 134 -10.16 -2.18 13.29
CA HIS A 134 -8.79 -1.72 13.51
C HIS A 134 -8.10 -1.22 12.24
N ALA A 135 -8.09 -2.00 11.16
CA ALA A 135 -7.42 -1.60 9.92
C ALA A 135 -7.92 -2.40 8.72
N LEU A 136 -7.97 -1.75 7.55
CA LEU A 136 -8.19 -2.37 6.25
C LEU A 136 -7.09 -1.89 5.30
N GLY A 137 -6.41 -2.79 4.60
CA GLY A 137 -5.34 -2.44 3.66
C GLY A 137 -5.50 -3.09 2.29
N LEU A 138 -4.43 -3.04 1.49
CA LEU A 138 -4.41 -3.68 0.16
C LEU A 138 -4.68 -5.19 0.25
N GLY A 139 -4.17 -5.85 1.30
CA GLY A 139 -4.41 -7.27 1.53
C GLY A 139 -5.90 -7.59 1.66
N ASP A 140 -6.62 -6.79 2.44
CA ASP A 140 -8.07 -6.96 2.68
C ASP A 140 -8.87 -6.65 1.42
N LEU A 141 -8.51 -5.62 0.66
CA LEU A 141 -9.14 -5.33 -0.63
C LEU A 141 -9.01 -6.50 -1.61
N LEU A 142 -7.82 -7.08 -1.73
CA LEU A 142 -7.58 -8.21 -2.61
C LEU A 142 -8.29 -9.48 -2.10
N ALA A 143 -8.30 -9.69 -0.78
CA ALA A 143 -9.07 -10.78 -0.17
C ALA A 143 -10.57 -10.63 -0.41
N ALA A 144 -11.12 -9.40 -0.32
CA ALA A 144 -12.51 -9.11 -0.63
C ALA A 144 -12.82 -9.40 -2.11
N ALA A 145 -11.95 -8.95 -3.03
CA ALA A 145 -12.12 -9.18 -4.47
C ALA A 145 -12.05 -10.68 -4.85
N ALA A 146 -11.33 -11.48 -4.06
CA ALA A 146 -11.12 -12.90 -4.29
C ALA A 146 -12.06 -13.83 -3.54
N GLY A 147 -12.54 -13.37 -2.38
CA GLY A 147 -13.07 -14.22 -1.34
C GLY A 147 -14.55 -14.56 -1.53
N SER A 148 -14.94 -15.68 -0.94
CA SER A 148 -16.34 -16.10 -0.89
C SER A 148 -17.19 -15.29 0.10
N LEU A 149 -16.56 -14.47 0.95
CA LEU A 149 -17.25 -13.64 1.95
C LEU A 149 -18.10 -12.54 1.32
N VAL A 150 -17.73 -12.07 0.12
CA VAL A 150 -18.50 -11.09 -0.62
C VAL A 150 -19.59 -11.82 -1.44
N PRO A 151 -20.84 -11.35 -1.47
CA PRO A 151 -21.89 -11.92 -2.33
C PRO A 151 -21.51 -11.95 -3.80
N ASP A 152 -21.90 -13.00 -4.53
CA ASP A 152 -21.48 -13.25 -5.92
C ASP A 152 -21.69 -12.04 -6.86
N HIS A 153 -22.81 -11.32 -6.71
CA HIS A 153 -23.16 -10.17 -7.55
C HIS A 153 -22.31 -8.91 -7.29
N LEU A 154 -21.54 -8.88 -6.19
CA LEU A 154 -20.61 -7.78 -5.85
C LEU A 154 -19.15 -8.17 -6.10
N ARG A 155 -18.87 -9.43 -6.43
CA ARG A 155 -17.51 -9.90 -6.67
C ARG A 155 -16.98 -9.37 -7.99
N ILE A 156 -15.67 -9.13 -8.02
CA ILE A 156 -14.96 -8.86 -9.27
C ILE A 156 -15.00 -10.13 -10.14
N PRO A 157 -15.52 -10.04 -11.39
CA PRO A 157 -15.59 -11.18 -12.30
C PRO A 157 -14.21 -11.80 -12.53
N PRO A 158 -14.08 -13.14 -12.64
CA PRO A 158 -12.79 -13.81 -12.78
C PRO A 158 -11.85 -13.20 -13.84
N GLN A 159 -12.39 -12.81 -14.99
CA GLN A 159 -11.66 -12.20 -16.10
C GLN A 159 -11.14 -10.78 -15.81
N GLU A 160 -11.71 -10.07 -14.84
CA GLU A 160 -11.32 -8.70 -14.46
C GLU A 160 -10.37 -8.65 -13.27
N ARG A 161 -10.21 -9.77 -12.54
CA ARG A 161 -9.41 -9.84 -11.30
C ARG A 161 -7.95 -9.43 -11.50
N ALA A 162 -7.34 -9.84 -12.60
CA ALA A 162 -5.96 -9.47 -12.92
C ALA A 162 -5.82 -7.95 -13.12
N ALA A 163 -6.76 -7.33 -13.85
CA ALA A 163 -6.78 -5.89 -14.07
C ALA A 163 -7.06 -5.12 -12.78
N PHE A 164 -8.02 -5.59 -11.96
CA PHE A 164 -8.31 -5.01 -10.65
C PHE A 164 -7.10 -5.07 -9.71
N ARG A 165 -6.40 -6.22 -9.66
CA ARG A 165 -5.18 -6.38 -8.87
C ARG A 165 -4.07 -5.43 -9.33
N ALA A 166 -3.83 -5.36 -10.63
CA ALA A 166 -2.81 -4.46 -11.19
C ALA A 166 -3.12 -2.99 -10.85
N TRP A 167 -4.38 -2.57 -11.01
CA TRP A 167 -4.84 -1.24 -10.61
C TRP A 167 -4.62 -0.97 -9.11
N ALA A 168 -4.96 -1.93 -8.25
CA ALA A 168 -4.79 -1.77 -6.81
C ALA A 168 -3.31 -1.67 -6.39
N MET A 169 -2.43 -2.44 -7.05
CA MET A 169 -0.99 -2.39 -6.81
C MET A 169 -0.35 -1.11 -7.32
N GLU A 170 -0.82 -0.57 -8.46
CA GLU A 170 -0.36 0.72 -8.97
C GLU A 170 -0.65 1.85 -7.95
N ILE A 171 -1.84 1.85 -7.35
CA ILE A 171 -2.20 2.81 -6.30
C ILE A 171 -1.29 2.65 -5.08
N ALA A 172 -1.02 1.42 -4.66
CA ALA A 172 -0.12 1.13 -3.53
C ALA A 172 1.35 1.50 -3.81
N ASP A 173 1.76 1.56 -5.08
CA ASP A 173 3.11 1.94 -5.52
C ASP A 173 3.31 3.45 -5.73
N ARG A 174 2.27 4.26 -5.44
CA ARG A 174 2.39 5.71 -5.53
C ARG A 174 3.44 6.24 -4.54
N PRO A 175 4.40 7.05 -5.01
CA PRO A 175 5.42 7.62 -4.13
C PRO A 175 4.79 8.67 -3.22
N ALA A 176 5.22 8.70 -1.95
CA ALA A 176 5.00 9.88 -1.13
C ALA A 176 5.74 11.06 -1.78
N ARG A 177 5.00 12.09 -2.21
CA ARG A 177 5.54 13.37 -2.63
C ARG A 177 6.45 13.88 -1.51
N ARG A 178 7.74 14.01 -1.81
CA ARG A 178 8.66 14.72 -0.93
C ARG A 178 8.17 16.17 -0.88
N THR A 179 7.68 16.61 0.26
CA THR A 179 7.43 18.03 0.50
C THR A 179 8.75 18.76 0.26
N GLY A 180 8.80 19.58 -0.78
CA GLY A 180 9.96 20.38 -1.13
C GLY A 180 10.36 21.23 0.08
N ARG A 181 11.63 21.10 0.48
CA ARG A 181 12.32 22.10 1.27
C ARG A 181 12.17 23.42 0.51
N GLY A 182 11.55 24.43 1.14
CA GLY A 182 11.51 25.77 0.58
C GLY A 182 12.94 26.25 0.37
N ASP A 183 13.36 26.36 -0.89
CA ASP A 183 14.54 27.11 -1.27
C ASP A 183 14.23 28.59 -1.08
N GLY A 184 14.37 29.04 0.17
CA GLY A 184 14.50 30.44 0.51
C GLY A 184 15.80 30.98 -0.10
N ARG A 185 15.81 31.27 -1.40
CA ARG A 185 16.71 32.28 -1.96
C ARG A 185 16.21 33.63 -1.47
N ALA A 186 16.67 34.03 -0.29
CA ALA A 186 16.74 35.42 0.08
C ALA A 186 17.68 36.10 -0.93
N ALA A 187 17.08 36.84 -1.86
CA ALA A 187 17.79 37.76 -2.72
C ALA A 187 18.49 38.78 -1.82
N GLY A 188 19.82 38.69 -1.76
CA GLY A 188 20.64 39.77 -1.25
C GLY A 188 20.55 40.94 -2.21
N THR A 189 19.79 41.97 -1.85
CA THR A 189 19.97 43.30 -2.43
C THR A 189 20.89 44.10 -1.52
N ASP A 190 22.09 44.26 -2.05
CA ASP A 190 23.12 45.24 -1.74
C ASP A 190 22.52 46.61 -1.37
N GLY A 191 22.99 47.15 -0.26
CA GLY A 191 22.60 48.45 0.28
C GLY A 191 23.81 49.15 0.88
N ARG A 192 24.86 49.36 0.07
CA ARG A 192 25.91 50.35 0.35
C ARG A 192 25.29 51.67 0.79
N ARG A 193 25.46 52.03 2.06
CA ARG A 193 25.30 53.41 2.53
C ARG A 193 26.54 54.23 2.13
N PRO A 194 26.39 55.37 1.45
CA PRO A 194 27.50 56.30 1.25
C PRO A 194 27.77 57.10 2.54
N ARG A 195 29.05 57.37 2.77
CA ARG A 195 29.55 58.32 3.78
C ARG A 195 29.20 59.76 3.38
N ALA A 196 28.78 60.57 4.35
CA ALA A 196 28.92 62.03 4.35
C ALA A 196 29.43 62.39 5.77
N ARG A 197 30.70 62.79 5.87
CA ARG A 197 31.18 64.19 6.02
C ARG A 197 30.80 64.80 7.36
#